data_AF-A0A0R0AEN3-F1
#
_entry.id   AF-A0A0R0AEN3-F1
#
_cell.length_a   1.000
_cell.length_b   1.000
_cell.length_c   1.000
_cell.angle_alpha   90.00
_cell.angle_beta   90.00
_cell.angle_gamma   90.00
#
_symmetry.space_group_name_H-M   'P 1'
#
loop_
_entity.id
_entity.type
_entity.pdbx_description
1 polymer ?
#
loop_
_entity_poly.entity_id
_entity_poly.type
_entity_poly.pdbx_seq_one_letter_code
_entity_poly.pdbx_strand_id
1 'polypeptide(L)'
;MTPPITRPRWRFAAFGLLLAAVVLPAAPARAADDREIRFEVTAAVSAHARLPGDGRVDVGTSRSSARQLLLASTDEEGGGTHLGHADYNFDGYQDLATRATLGQVNEAVTVYLYEPASGQFRTLAAPAGAHISCAGFWSLIPDPATRTLTSSCRSGPMWYSDVYRYQVDRVYLYRSMRGAMLDTARLAPVLDLGVAGDGDPEILTVWSTWDVAGKRVDSAIWDAFDPPLEDAPLPGRSASVVPDKLQLYSRAGDTVTRRYLRKGDRVELLDEAEGWLQLRYHNPRHGPVLGWVKLPPNG
;
A
#
# COMPACT_ATOMS: atom_id res chain seq x y z
N MET A 1 30.03 -83.80 24.37
CA MET A 1 30.77 -82.98 23.39
C MET A 1 29.76 -82.20 22.56
N THR A 2 29.91 -80.90 22.54
CA THR A 2 28.95 -79.87 22.10
C THR A 2 28.40 -80.10 20.69
N PRO A 3 27.07 -80.10 20.50
CA PRO A 3 26.43 -79.83 19.21
C PRO A 3 25.65 -78.48 19.23
N PRO A 4 25.21 -78.00 18.06
CA PRO A 4 25.32 -76.58 17.69
C PRO A 4 24.09 -75.72 18.03
N ILE A 5 24.37 -74.43 18.17
CA ILE A 5 23.41 -73.33 18.32
C ILE A 5 22.66 -73.13 16.98
N THR A 6 21.37 -73.48 16.96
CA THR A 6 20.43 -73.14 15.89
C THR A 6 19.56 -71.96 16.32
N ARG A 7 19.58 -70.89 15.53
CA ARG A 7 18.73 -69.70 15.71
C ARG A 7 17.29 -70.00 15.25
N PRO A 8 16.25 -69.70 16.05
CA PRO A 8 14.87 -69.76 15.57
C PRO A 8 14.47 -68.45 14.87
N ARG A 9 14.03 -68.54 13.61
CA ARG A 9 13.32 -67.49 12.88
C ARG A 9 11.86 -67.47 13.34
N TRP A 10 11.48 -66.47 14.12
CA TRP A 10 10.09 -66.25 14.53
C TRP A 10 9.33 -65.50 13.44
N ARG A 11 8.17 -66.04 13.09
CA ARG A 11 7.20 -65.49 12.14
C ARG A 11 6.50 -64.29 12.78
N PHE A 12 6.59 -63.12 12.15
CA PHE A 12 5.77 -61.96 12.52
C PHE A 12 4.33 -62.19 12.03
N ALA A 13 3.40 -62.33 12.96
CA ALA A 13 1.97 -62.19 12.72
C ALA A 13 1.59 -60.72 12.93
N ALA A 14 1.05 -60.09 11.88
CA ALA A 14 0.58 -58.71 11.91
C ALA A 14 -0.78 -58.65 12.62
N PHE A 15 -0.85 -57.88 13.71
CA PHE A 15 -2.11 -57.45 14.34
C PHE A 15 -2.54 -56.13 13.69
N GLY A 16 -3.63 -56.16 12.94
CA GLY A 16 -4.30 -54.95 12.43
C GLY A 16 -5.19 -54.34 13.51
N LEU A 17 -4.91 -53.10 13.90
CA LEU A 17 -5.77 -52.29 14.77
C LEU A 17 -6.67 -51.42 13.88
N LEU A 18 -7.97 -51.68 13.92
CA LEU A 18 -9.01 -50.84 13.31
C LEU A 18 -9.27 -49.62 14.21
N LEU A 19 -8.79 -48.45 13.78
CA LEU A 19 -9.19 -47.15 14.34
C LEU A 19 -10.47 -46.68 13.64
N ALA A 20 -11.60 -46.73 14.36
CA ALA A 20 -12.84 -46.11 13.93
C ALA A 20 -12.70 -44.57 14.09
N ALA A 21 -12.58 -43.86 12.98
CA ALA A 21 -12.60 -42.40 12.96
C ALA A 21 -14.03 -41.91 13.18
N VAL A 22 -14.30 -41.34 14.37
CA VAL A 22 -15.52 -40.57 14.63
C VAL A 22 -15.37 -39.24 13.90
N VAL A 23 -16.08 -39.10 12.77
CA VAL A 23 -16.24 -37.80 12.09
C VAL A 23 -17.25 -37.00 12.89
N LEU A 24 -16.76 -36.12 13.76
CA LEU A 24 -17.57 -35.04 14.33
C LEU A 24 -17.88 -34.05 13.20
N PRO A 25 -19.14 -33.68 12.94
CA PRO A 25 -19.44 -32.61 12.01
C PRO A 25 -18.89 -31.31 12.58
N ALA A 26 -17.91 -30.73 11.88
CA ALA A 26 -17.50 -29.35 12.12
C ALA A 26 -18.74 -28.47 11.94
N ALA A 27 -19.17 -27.78 13.01
CA ALA A 27 -20.19 -26.75 12.88
C ALA A 27 -19.72 -25.74 11.82
N PRO A 28 -20.60 -25.25 10.94
CA PRO A 28 -20.22 -24.19 10.03
C PRO A 28 -19.71 -23.01 10.87
N ALA A 29 -18.53 -22.50 10.53
CA ALA A 29 -18.05 -21.25 11.07
C ALA A 29 -19.16 -20.21 10.84
N ARG A 30 -19.80 -19.74 11.90
CA ARG A 30 -20.66 -18.57 11.82
C ARG A 30 -19.76 -17.47 11.26
N ALA A 31 -20.13 -16.90 10.11
CA ALA A 31 -19.60 -15.60 9.73
C ALA A 31 -19.75 -14.69 10.96
N ALA A 32 -18.64 -14.11 11.41
CA ALA A 32 -18.70 -13.14 12.49
C ALA A 32 -19.72 -12.07 12.08
N ASP A 33 -20.59 -11.68 13.00
CA ASP A 33 -21.51 -10.58 12.73
C ASP A 33 -20.68 -9.30 12.78
N ASP A 34 -20.13 -8.89 11.65
CA ASP A 34 -19.26 -7.70 11.55
C ASP A 34 -20.04 -6.39 11.81
N ARG A 35 -21.31 -6.48 12.20
CA ARG A 35 -22.12 -5.37 12.73
C ARG A 35 -22.01 -5.21 14.24
N GLU A 36 -21.36 -6.13 14.96
CA GLU A 36 -21.06 -6.00 16.38
C GLU A 36 -19.70 -6.58 16.71
N ILE A 37 -18.79 -5.76 17.23
CA ILE A 37 -17.46 -6.20 17.64
C ILE A 37 -17.18 -5.88 19.10
N ARG A 38 -16.41 -6.77 19.74
CA ARG A 38 -15.80 -6.56 21.04
C ARG A 38 -14.31 -6.76 20.88
N PHE A 39 -13.51 -5.81 21.35
CA PHE A 39 -12.07 -5.87 21.20
C PHE A 39 -11.37 -5.25 22.41
N GLU A 40 -10.12 -5.65 22.62
CA GLU A 40 -9.24 -5.05 23.62
C GLU A 40 -8.59 -3.82 23.01
N VAL A 41 -8.90 -2.64 23.55
CA VAL A 41 -8.21 -1.40 23.22
C VAL A 41 -6.77 -1.47 23.72
N THR A 42 -6.61 -1.99 24.94
CA THR A 42 -5.35 -2.41 25.57
C THR A 42 -5.65 -3.58 26.49
N ALA A 43 -4.63 -4.17 27.12
CA ALA A 43 -4.81 -5.22 28.13
C ALA A 43 -5.74 -4.83 29.30
N ALA A 44 -5.94 -3.52 29.57
CA ALA A 44 -6.77 -3.04 30.68
C ALA A 44 -8.13 -2.44 30.24
N VAL A 45 -8.34 -2.24 28.94
CA VAL A 45 -9.51 -1.54 28.41
C VAL A 45 -10.14 -2.35 27.29
N SER A 46 -11.43 -2.66 27.43
CA SER A 46 -12.22 -3.29 26.38
C SER A 46 -13.19 -2.29 25.75
N ALA A 47 -13.49 -2.47 24.46
CA ALA A 47 -14.48 -1.71 23.72
C ALA A 47 -15.56 -2.63 23.16
N HIS A 48 -16.76 -2.07 22.98
CA HIS A 48 -17.90 -2.74 22.37
C HIS A 48 -18.61 -1.77 21.42
N ALA A 49 -18.57 -2.10 20.13
CA ALA A 49 -19.18 -1.31 19.06
C ALA A 49 -20.28 -2.09 18.36
N ARG A 50 -21.37 -1.41 17.97
CA ARG A 50 -22.50 -1.98 17.24
C ARG A 50 -23.01 -1.02 16.15
N LEU A 51 -23.33 -1.58 14.98
CA LEU A 51 -24.01 -0.94 13.86
C LEU A 51 -25.51 -1.33 13.88
N PRO A 52 -26.42 -0.49 14.42
CA PRO A 52 -27.85 -0.80 14.45
C PRO A 52 -28.54 -0.66 13.08
N GLY A 53 -27.86 -0.11 12.06
CA GLY A 53 -28.38 0.02 10.69
C GLY A 53 -28.96 1.40 10.33
N ASP A 54 -28.78 2.41 11.18
CA ASP A 54 -29.21 3.80 10.96
C ASP A 54 -28.09 4.71 10.42
N GLY A 55 -26.99 4.12 9.92
CA GLY A 55 -25.79 4.83 9.48
C GLY A 55 -24.90 5.33 10.62
N ARG A 56 -25.11 4.84 11.85
CA ARG A 56 -24.30 5.22 13.02
C ARG A 56 -23.68 4.01 13.68
N VAL A 57 -22.64 4.24 14.47
CA VAL A 57 -22.05 3.24 15.38
C VAL A 57 -22.31 3.67 16.81
N ASP A 58 -22.90 2.78 17.59
CA ASP A 58 -22.92 2.89 19.05
C ASP A 58 -21.68 2.20 19.61
N VAL A 59 -20.79 2.95 20.27
CA VAL A 59 -19.58 2.43 20.91
C VAL A 59 -19.47 2.84 22.37
N GLY A 60 -18.99 1.93 23.21
CA GLY A 60 -18.59 2.21 24.59
C GLY A 60 -17.30 1.48 24.97
N THR A 61 -16.65 1.92 26.04
CA THR A 61 -15.43 1.31 26.57
C THR A 61 -15.57 0.98 28.05
N SER A 62 -14.76 0.06 28.59
CA SER A 62 -14.72 -0.20 30.04
C SER A 62 -14.15 0.97 30.85
N ARG A 63 -13.48 1.93 30.19
CA ARG A 63 -12.86 3.09 30.82
C ARG A 63 -13.84 4.26 31.04
N SER A 64 -14.91 4.34 30.24
CA SER A 64 -15.91 5.40 30.27
C SER A 64 -17.32 4.82 30.38
N SER A 65 -18.14 5.35 31.30
CA SER A 65 -19.56 4.98 31.38
C SER A 65 -20.41 5.61 30.26
N ALA A 66 -19.89 6.60 29.55
CA ALA A 66 -20.58 7.24 28.44
C ALA A 66 -20.40 6.43 27.15
N ARG A 67 -21.52 6.14 26.46
CA ARG A 67 -21.54 5.61 25.10
C ARG A 67 -21.51 6.74 24.09
N GLN A 68 -20.85 6.52 22.95
CA GLN A 68 -20.76 7.47 21.85
C GLN A 68 -21.56 6.95 20.66
N LEU A 69 -22.14 7.91 19.93
CA LEU A 69 -22.80 7.66 18.67
C LEU A 69 -21.99 8.33 17.56
N LEU A 70 -21.35 7.53 16.72
CA LEU A 70 -20.41 7.95 15.68
C LEU A 70 -21.03 7.75 14.29
N LEU A 71 -20.62 8.51 13.28
CA LEU A 71 -21.17 8.42 11.92
C LEU A 71 -20.48 7.34 11.09
N ALA A 72 -21.12 6.21 10.84
CA ALA A 72 -20.48 5.15 10.07
C ALA A 72 -20.17 5.61 8.63
N SER A 73 -19.14 5.02 8.02
CA SER A 73 -19.02 5.03 6.55
C SER A 73 -20.33 4.52 5.96
N THR A 74 -20.89 5.22 4.98
CA THR A 74 -22.15 4.83 4.33
C THR A 74 -21.88 4.29 2.93
N ASP A 75 -22.60 3.25 2.56
CA ASP A 75 -22.72 2.81 1.18
C ASP A 75 -23.94 3.46 0.50
N GLU A 76 -23.96 3.51 -0.83
CA GLU A 76 -25.11 4.01 -1.60
C GLU A 76 -26.31 3.04 -1.57
N GLU A 77 -26.11 1.77 -1.18
CA GLU A 77 -27.12 0.70 -1.24
C GLU A 77 -27.50 0.07 0.12
N GLY A 78 -27.02 0.59 1.25
CA GLY A 78 -27.52 0.27 2.61
C GLY A 78 -27.18 -1.12 3.17
N GLY A 79 -26.30 -1.90 2.56
CA GLY A 79 -26.02 -3.32 2.88
C GLY A 79 -24.57 -3.71 3.20
N GLY A 80 -23.57 -2.84 3.03
CA GLY A 80 -22.15 -3.21 3.00
C GLY A 80 -21.28 -2.67 4.13
N THR A 81 -21.87 -2.02 5.14
CA THR A 81 -21.07 -1.44 6.25
C THR A 81 -20.74 -2.47 7.32
N HIS A 82 -19.46 -2.58 7.66
CA HIS A 82 -18.94 -3.46 8.69
C HIS A 82 -17.93 -2.75 9.61
N LEU A 83 -17.72 -3.32 10.79
CA LEU A 83 -16.81 -2.84 11.83
C LEU A 83 -15.47 -3.54 11.74
N GLY A 84 -14.41 -2.80 12.09
CA GLY A 84 -13.08 -3.35 12.29
C GLY A 84 -12.33 -2.57 13.36
N HIS A 85 -11.16 -3.08 13.75
CA HIS A 85 -10.25 -2.38 14.64
C HIS A 85 -8.80 -2.64 14.23
N ALA A 86 -7.95 -1.65 14.48
CA ALA A 86 -6.49 -1.72 14.33
C ALA A 86 -5.86 -0.52 15.05
N ASP A 87 -4.56 -0.52 15.25
CA ASP A 87 -3.82 0.66 15.74
C ASP A 87 -3.47 1.54 14.52
N TYR A 88 -4.24 2.62 14.30
CA TYR A 88 -4.13 3.47 13.12
C TYR A 88 -3.22 4.70 13.32
N ASN A 89 -2.83 5.02 14.55
CA ASN A 89 -1.87 6.09 14.86
C ASN A 89 -0.56 5.58 15.48
N PHE A 90 -0.42 4.27 15.64
CA PHE A 90 0.75 3.56 16.14
C PHE A 90 1.11 3.92 17.59
N ASP A 91 0.12 4.22 18.41
CA ASP A 91 0.30 4.62 19.82
C ASP A 91 0.14 3.45 20.82
N GLY A 92 -0.17 2.25 20.31
CA GLY A 92 -0.36 1.04 21.11
C GLY A 92 -1.79 0.82 21.61
N TYR A 93 -2.73 1.69 21.26
CA TYR A 93 -4.15 1.51 21.53
C TYR A 93 -4.86 1.03 20.25
N GLN A 94 -5.78 0.06 20.36
CA GLN A 94 -6.62 -0.31 19.22
C GLN A 94 -7.71 0.74 19.01
N ASP A 95 -7.81 1.22 17.78
CA ASP A 95 -8.81 2.17 17.32
C ASP A 95 -9.98 1.46 16.63
N LEU A 96 -11.08 2.18 16.46
CA LEU A 96 -12.27 1.68 15.78
C LEU A 96 -12.29 2.15 14.32
N ALA A 97 -12.72 1.28 13.40
CA ALA A 97 -12.98 1.64 12.02
C ALA A 97 -14.36 1.15 11.56
N THR A 98 -14.99 1.93 10.67
CA THR A 98 -16.14 1.50 9.88
C THR A 98 -15.75 1.45 8.42
N ARG A 99 -16.17 0.40 7.73
CA ARG A 99 -15.82 0.11 6.34
C ARG A 99 -17.10 -0.08 5.55
N ALA A 100 -17.26 0.62 4.43
CA ALA A 100 -18.44 0.49 3.58
C ALA A 100 -18.03 0.31 2.12
N THR A 101 -18.51 -0.76 1.51
CA THR A 101 -18.30 -1.00 0.07
C THR A 101 -19.05 0.04 -0.76
N LEU A 102 -18.34 0.70 -1.66
CA LEU A 102 -18.90 1.64 -2.63
C LEU A 102 -18.59 1.14 -4.05
N GLY A 103 -19.66 0.82 -4.79
CA GLY A 103 -19.55 0.10 -6.06
C GLY A 103 -19.04 -1.33 -5.85
N GLN A 104 -18.23 -1.82 -6.78
CA GLN A 104 -17.80 -3.23 -6.76
C GLN A 104 -16.44 -3.49 -6.10
N VAL A 105 -15.62 -2.46 -5.89
CA VAL A 105 -14.19 -2.65 -5.56
C VAL A 105 -13.60 -1.65 -4.58
N ASN A 106 -14.28 -0.53 -4.31
CA ASN A 106 -13.79 0.47 -3.38
C ASN A 106 -14.46 0.26 -2.01
N GLU A 107 -13.70 0.44 -0.94
CA GLU A 107 -14.19 0.39 0.43
C GLU A 107 -13.86 1.70 1.13
N ALA A 108 -14.87 2.52 1.44
CA ALA A 108 -14.66 3.74 2.21
C ALA A 108 -14.43 3.42 3.68
N VAL A 109 -13.37 3.97 4.26
CA VAL A 109 -12.99 3.73 5.65
C VAL A 109 -13.11 5.02 6.46
N THR A 110 -13.82 4.97 7.57
CA THR A 110 -13.81 6.02 8.60
C THR A 110 -13.13 5.46 9.84
N VAL A 111 -12.10 6.16 10.32
CA VAL A 111 -11.30 5.77 11.48
C VAL A 111 -11.63 6.65 12.67
N TYR A 112 -11.66 6.05 13.84
CA TYR A 112 -11.89 6.69 15.13
C TYR A 112 -10.79 6.31 16.11
N LEU A 113 -9.91 7.26 16.41
CA LEU A 113 -8.79 7.08 17.31
C LEU A 113 -9.27 7.02 18.76
N TYR A 114 -8.76 6.06 19.53
CA TYR A 114 -9.00 6.00 20.96
C TYR A 114 -8.21 7.10 21.68
N GLU A 115 -8.85 7.81 22.61
CA GLU A 115 -8.25 8.88 23.41
C GLU A 115 -8.11 8.39 24.87
N PRO A 116 -6.89 8.00 25.32
CA PRO A 116 -6.71 7.34 26.62
C PRO A 116 -7.14 8.20 27.83
N ALA A 117 -7.04 9.52 27.70
CA ALA A 117 -7.39 10.46 28.76
C ALA A 117 -8.91 10.44 29.07
N SER A 118 -9.76 10.32 28.04
CA SER A 118 -11.21 10.34 28.17
C SER A 118 -11.85 8.95 28.12
N GLY A 119 -11.14 7.97 27.56
CA GLY A 119 -11.69 6.64 27.28
C GLY A 119 -12.70 6.64 26.13
N GLN A 120 -12.67 7.65 25.28
CA GLN A 120 -13.59 7.87 24.17
C GLN A 120 -12.83 7.79 22.83
N PHE A 121 -13.58 7.74 21.73
CA PHE A 121 -13.07 7.74 20.37
C PHE A 121 -13.29 9.09 19.68
N ARG A 122 -12.33 9.51 18.84
CA ARG A 122 -12.39 10.74 18.03
C ARG A 122 -12.12 10.42 16.57
N THR A 123 -12.91 10.98 15.66
CA THR A 123 -12.70 10.80 14.21
C THR A 123 -11.31 11.28 13.77
N LEU A 124 -10.64 10.45 12.98
CA LEU A 124 -9.43 10.82 12.23
C LEU A 124 -9.85 11.45 10.91
N ALA A 125 -9.44 12.69 10.68
CA ALA A 125 -9.65 13.35 9.40
C ALA A 125 -8.62 12.83 8.38
N ALA A 126 -9.10 12.40 7.21
CA ALA A 126 -8.21 12.10 6.10
C ALA A 126 -7.55 13.38 5.57
N PRO A 127 -6.25 13.35 5.23
CA PRO A 127 -5.62 14.46 4.52
C PRO A 127 -6.35 14.79 3.22
N ALA A 128 -6.35 16.07 2.85
CA ALA A 128 -6.89 16.57 1.59
C ALA A 128 -5.84 17.42 0.86
N GLY A 129 -5.79 17.35 -0.47
CA GLY A 129 -4.86 18.13 -1.28
C GLY A 129 -4.80 17.68 -2.72
N ALA A 130 -4.28 18.53 -3.61
CA ALA A 130 -4.22 18.28 -5.05
C ALA A 130 -3.31 17.11 -5.47
N HIS A 131 -2.49 16.61 -4.55
CA HIS A 131 -1.54 15.52 -4.78
C HIS A 131 -2.00 14.17 -4.21
N ILE A 132 -3.18 14.13 -3.58
CA ILE A 132 -3.78 12.91 -3.04
C ILE A 132 -4.60 12.28 -4.15
N SER A 133 -4.38 11.00 -4.41
CA SER A 133 -5.05 10.29 -5.51
C SER A 133 -6.40 9.73 -5.11
N CYS A 134 -6.56 9.28 -3.86
CA CYS A 134 -7.76 8.59 -3.40
C CYS A 134 -8.82 9.48 -2.75
N ALA A 135 -8.53 10.75 -2.45
CA ALA A 135 -9.47 11.69 -1.83
C ALA A 135 -10.31 11.07 -0.68
N GLY A 136 -9.67 10.91 0.49
CA GLY A 136 -10.25 10.21 1.66
C GLY A 136 -9.48 8.94 2.00
N PHE A 137 -9.97 8.17 2.97
CA PHE A 137 -9.43 6.86 3.29
C PHE A 137 -10.24 5.75 2.60
N TRP A 138 -9.54 4.94 1.82
CA TRP A 138 -10.10 3.87 1.02
C TRP A 138 -9.28 2.60 1.23
N SER A 139 -9.94 1.47 1.47
CA SER A 139 -9.30 0.17 1.72
C SER A 139 -8.09 0.30 2.66
N LEU A 140 -8.24 1.07 3.74
CA LEU A 140 -7.14 1.58 4.55
C LEU A 140 -6.48 0.47 5.38
N ILE A 141 -5.16 0.35 5.26
CA ILE A 141 -4.35 -0.66 5.94
C ILE A 141 -3.24 0.04 6.75
N PRO A 142 -3.21 -0.12 8.09
CA PRO A 142 -2.05 0.27 8.89
C PRO A 142 -0.94 -0.78 8.81
N ASP A 143 0.30 -0.31 8.69
CA ASP A 143 1.52 -1.12 8.80
C ASP A 143 2.34 -0.67 10.02
N PRO A 144 2.31 -1.42 11.13
CA PRO A 144 3.08 -1.11 12.33
C PRO A 144 4.60 -1.14 12.14
N ALA A 145 5.11 -1.93 11.19
CA ALA A 145 6.54 -2.07 10.97
C ALA A 145 7.14 -0.79 10.37
N THR A 146 6.40 -0.17 9.44
CA THR A 146 6.82 1.07 8.77
C THR A 146 6.14 2.31 9.36
N ARG A 147 5.17 2.14 10.27
CA ARG A 147 4.31 3.20 10.83
C ARG A 147 3.63 4.02 9.73
N THR A 148 3.05 3.33 8.76
CA THR A 148 2.37 3.95 7.62
C THR A 148 0.91 3.50 7.51
N LEU A 149 0.07 4.39 6.97
CA LEU A 149 -1.29 4.05 6.55
C LEU A 149 -1.34 4.03 5.03
N THR A 150 -1.65 2.89 4.43
CA THR A 150 -1.84 2.78 2.97
C THR A 150 -3.32 2.81 2.64
N SER A 151 -3.73 3.75 1.82
CA SER A 151 -5.07 3.89 1.27
C SER A 151 -5.04 3.55 -0.22
N SER A 152 -5.89 2.63 -0.64
CA SER A 152 -5.97 2.20 -2.05
C SER A 152 -7.39 2.31 -2.58
N CYS A 153 -7.50 2.87 -3.78
CA CYS A 153 -8.76 3.12 -4.46
C CYS A 153 -8.63 2.88 -5.95
N ARG A 154 -9.76 2.62 -6.61
CA ARG A 154 -9.86 2.50 -8.06
C ARG A 154 -10.68 3.66 -8.62
N SER A 155 -10.15 4.27 -9.66
CA SER A 155 -10.87 5.25 -10.48
C SER A 155 -10.60 5.00 -11.96
N GLY A 156 -11.68 4.86 -12.74
CA GLY A 156 -11.59 4.39 -14.13
C GLY A 156 -10.92 3.01 -14.20
N PRO A 157 -10.02 2.78 -15.18
CA PRO A 157 -9.34 1.50 -15.32
C PRO A 157 -8.15 1.32 -14.34
N MET A 158 -7.78 2.35 -13.57
CA MET A 158 -6.55 2.39 -12.79
C MET A 158 -6.78 2.26 -11.29
N TRP A 159 -5.83 1.60 -10.64
CA TRP A 159 -5.64 1.64 -9.19
C TRP A 159 -4.72 2.80 -8.82
N TYR A 160 -4.97 3.35 -7.63
CA TYR A 160 -4.17 4.40 -7.01
C TYR A 160 -3.91 4.02 -5.56
N SER A 161 -2.78 4.48 -5.05
CA SER A 161 -2.38 4.28 -3.68
C SER A 161 -1.81 5.58 -3.10
N ASP A 162 -2.26 5.94 -1.91
CA ASP A 162 -1.70 7.00 -1.08
C ASP A 162 -1.17 6.38 0.21
N VAL A 163 0.03 6.77 0.61
CA VAL A 163 0.66 6.34 1.86
C VAL A 163 0.78 7.55 2.76
N TYR A 164 0.32 7.42 3.99
CA TYR A 164 0.37 8.45 5.01
C TYR A 164 1.30 8.06 6.15
N ARG A 165 1.85 9.08 6.82
CA ARG A 165 2.62 8.94 8.07
C ARG A 165 2.12 9.96 9.08
N TYR A 166 2.51 9.77 10.34
CA TYR A 166 2.27 10.73 11.40
C TYR A 166 3.49 11.61 11.65
N GLN A 167 3.23 12.89 11.88
CA GLN A 167 4.13 13.78 12.58
C GLN A 167 3.41 14.25 13.84
N VAL A 168 3.82 13.74 15.00
CA VAL A 168 3.10 13.92 16.27
C VAL A 168 1.66 13.39 16.13
N ASP A 169 0.66 14.26 16.19
CA ASP A 169 -0.77 13.95 16.13
C ASP A 169 -1.38 14.20 14.74
N ARG A 170 -0.57 14.63 13.77
CA ARG A 170 -1.03 14.99 12.43
C ARG A 170 -0.60 13.95 11.41
N VAL A 171 -1.59 13.33 10.78
CA VAL A 171 -1.41 12.52 9.57
C VAL A 171 -1.08 13.42 8.38
N TYR A 172 -0.07 13.06 7.58
CA TYR A 172 0.33 13.77 6.37
C TYR A 172 0.57 12.80 5.22
N LEU A 173 0.39 13.26 3.98
CA LEU A 173 0.72 12.49 2.78
C LEU A 173 2.22 12.27 2.74
N TYR A 174 2.65 11.01 2.84
CA TYR A 174 4.05 10.63 2.69
C TYR A 174 4.35 10.28 1.24
N ARG A 175 3.53 9.44 0.61
CA ARG A 175 3.66 9.07 -0.80
C ARG A 175 2.32 8.92 -1.50
N SER A 176 2.34 9.00 -2.81
CA SER A 176 1.17 8.92 -3.66
C SER A 176 1.60 8.47 -5.05
N MET A 177 0.73 7.66 -5.64
CA MET A 177 0.85 7.09 -6.96
C MET A 177 -0.05 7.83 -7.93
N ARG A 178 0.48 8.14 -9.12
CA ARG A 178 -0.32 8.55 -10.29
C ARG A 178 0.11 7.75 -11.51
N GLY A 179 -0.74 7.68 -12.53
CA GLY A 179 -0.32 7.17 -13.84
C GLY A 179 0.78 8.05 -14.44
N ALA A 180 1.82 7.45 -15.02
CA ALA A 180 2.80 8.19 -15.80
C ALA A 180 2.20 8.53 -17.17
N MET A 181 2.21 9.81 -17.54
CA MET A 181 1.71 10.26 -18.84
C MET A 181 2.82 10.14 -19.89
N LEU A 182 3.26 8.91 -20.14
CA LEU A 182 4.32 8.60 -21.08
C LEU A 182 3.77 7.84 -22.29
N ASP A 183 4.14 8.31 -23.46
CA ASP A 183 3.95 7.58 -24.70
C ASP A 183 5.21 6.74 -24.94
N THR A 184 5.07 5.43 -24.75
CA THR A 184 6.16 4.46 -24.86
C THR A 184 6.73 4.37 -26.27
N ALA A 185 5.95 4.69 -27.31
CA ALA A 185 6.45 4.74 -28.68
C ALA A 185 7.42 5.90 -28.90
N ARG A 186 7.20 7.05 -28.24
CA ARG A 186 8.13 8.19 -28.23
C ARG A 186 9.37 7.93 -27.37
N LEU A 187 9.23 7.07 -26.36
CA LEU A 187 10.31 6.73 -25.45
C LEU A 187 11.34 5.79 -26.10
N ALA A 188 10.88 4.78 -26.84
CA ALA A 188 11.70 3.75 -27.47
C ALA A 188 12.93 4.24 -28.28
N PRO A 189 12.85 5.31 -29.11
CA PRO A 189 14.05 5.81 -29.82
C PRO A 189 15.07 6.51 -28.90
N VAL A 190 14.70 6.83 -27.66
CA VAL A 190 15.55 7.55 -26.70
C VAL A 190 16.10 6.62 -25.63
N LEU A 191 15.26 5.75 -25.08
CA LEU A 191 15.56 4.86 -23.98
C LEU A 191 15.06 3.45 -24.27
N ASP A 192 15.91 2.47 -23.99
CA ASP A 192 15.59 1.06 -23.96
C ASP A 192 15.31 0.64 -22.51
N LEU A 193 14.04 0.36 -22.23
CA LEU A 193 13.57 -0.12 -20.92
C LEU A 193 13.86 -1.61 -20.69
N GLY A 194 14.32 -2.34 -21.72
CA GLY A 194 14.36 -3.80 -21.72
C GLY A 194 12.97 -4.43 -21.79
N VAL A 195 12.92 -5.76 -21.76
CA VAL A 195 11.65 -6.51 -21.76
C VAL A 195 11.07 -6.49 -20.35
N ALA A 196 9.88 -5.92 -20.20
CA ALA A 196 9.07 -6.08 -19.00
C ALA A 196 8.48 -7.50 -19.01
N GLY A 197 9.01 -8.39 -18.17
CA GLY A 197 8.45 -9.71 -17.86
C GLY A 197 7.64 -10.41 -18.96
N ASP A 198 6.48 -10.93 -18.58
CA ASP A 198 5.78 -12.03 -19.25
C ASP A 198 4.94 -11.58 -20.48
N GLY A 199 5.28 -10.45 -21.10
CA GLY A 199 4.63 -9.96 -22.33
C GLY A 199 3.40 -9.08 -22.13
N ASP A 200 3.03 -8.76 -20.89
CA ASP A 200 1.97 -7.79 -20.59
C ASP A 200 2.47 -6.33 -20.74
N PRO A 201 1.60 -5.39 -21.16
CA PRO A 201 1.97 -3.98 -21.23
C PRO A 201 2.38 -3.43 -19.85
N GLU A 202 3.59 -2.90 -19.74
CA GLU A 202 4.09 -2.28 -18.50
C GLU A 202 3.28 -1.01 -18.18
N ILE A 203 2.57 -1.00 -17.06
CA ILE A 203 1.88 0.20 -16.56
C ILE A 203 2.87 1.01 -15.74
N LEU A 204 3.41 2.07 -16.34
CA LEU A 204 4.32 2.98 -15.66
C LEU A 204 3.55 3.93 -14.76
N THR A 205 4.01 4.03 -13.50
CA THR A 205 3.40 4.92 -12.51
C THR A 205 4.45 5.85 -11.92
N VAL A 206 4.05 7.07 -11.60
CA VAL A 206 4.91 8.02 -10.88
C VAL A 206 4.56 7.93 -9.42
N TRP A 207 5.55 7.55 -8.62
CA TRP A 207 5.53 7.68 -7.17
C TRP A 207 6.23 8.97 -6.79
N SER A 208 5.60 9.75 -5.94
CA SER A 208 6.19 10.95 -5.36
C SER A 208 6.26 10.82 -3.85
N THR A 209 7.26 11.46 -3.23
CA THR A 209 7.41 11.54 -1.78
C THR A 209 7.30 12.98 -1.32
N TRP A 210 6.57 13.22 -0.23
CA TRP A 210 6.38 14.53 0.38
C TRP A 210 6.91 14.57 1.80
N ASP A 211 7.45 15.72 2.18
CA ASP A 211 7.77 16.02 3.57
C ASP A 211 6.53 16.45 4.36
N VAL A 212 6.71 16.64 5.67
CA VAL A 212 5.64 17.06 6.59
C VAL A 212 5.02 18.41 6.24
N ALA A 213 5.73 19.26 5.49
CA ALA A 213 5.25 20.56 5.04
C ALA A 213 4.47 20.48 3.72
N GLY A 214 4.33 19.29 3.14
CA GLY A 214 3.67 19.07 1.86
C GLY A 214 4.54 19.44 0.66
N LYS A 215 5.86 19.59 0.84
CA LYS A 215 6.79 19.80 -0.27
C LYS A 215 7.22 18.45 -0.81
N ARG A 216 7.13 18.28 -2.14
CA ARG A 216 7.67 17.10 -2.82
C ARG A 216 9.20 17.07 -2.70
N VAL A 217 9.73 15.99 -2.15
CA VAL A 217 11.17 15.78 -1.91
C VAL A 217 11.78 14.74 -2.85
N ASP A 218 10.98 13.84 -3.41
CA ASP A 218 11.45 12.84 -4.36
C ASP A 218 10.34 12.42 -5.34
N SER A 219 10.74 11.87 -6.48
CA SER A 219 9.85 11.25 -7.46
C SER A 219 10.57 10.17 -8.26
N ALA A 220 9.90 9.05 -8.49
CA ALA A 220 10.37 7.98 -9.36
C ALA A 220 9.24 7.44 -10.24
N ILE A 221 9.56 7.11 -11.49
CA ILE A 221 8.70 6.24 -12.29
C ILE A 221 9.03 4.80 -11.90
N TRP A 222 8.03 4.04 -11.49
CA TRP A 222 8.19 2.69 -10.95
C TRP A 222 7.18 1.74 -11.62
N ASP A 223 7.57 0.47 -11.71
CA ASP A 223 6.81 -0.61 -12.34
C ASP A 223 6.01 -1.45 -11.32
N ALA A 224 5.70 -0.89 -10.14
CA ALA A 224 4.86 -1.54 -9.15
C ALA A 224 3.81 -0.60 -8.53
N PHE A 225 2.70 -1.22 -8.12
CA PHE A 225 1.58 -0.59 -7.41
C PHE A 225 1.87 -0.31 -5.92
N ASP A 226 3.04 -0.72 -5.43
CA ASP A 226 3.50 -0.48 -4.07
C ASP A 226 4.94 0.10 -4.09
N PRO A 227 5.20 1.23 -3.40
CA PRO A 227 6.52 1.83 -3.35
C PRO A 227 7.32 1.24 -2.16
N PRO A 228 8.65 1.17 -2.24
CA PRO A 228 9.47 0.66 -1.14
C PRO A 228 9.44 1.62 0.05
N LEU A 229 8.72 1.30 1.13
CA LEU A 229 8.40 2.21 2.25
C LEU A 229 9.59 2.67 3.12
N GLU A 230 10.79 2.22 2.81
CA GLU A 230 12.04 2.65 3.44
C GLU A 230 12.30 4.15 3.23
N ASP A 231 13.02 4.77 4.18
CA ASP A 231 13.51 6.15 4.09
C ASP A 231 14.74 6.24 3.18
N ALA A 232 14.58 5.75 1.96
CA ALA A 232 15.55 5.77 0.88
C ALA A 232 14.96 6.51 -0.33
N PRO A 233 15.81 7.06 -1.22
CA PRO A 233 15.35 7.55 -2.51
C PRO A 233 14.55 6.48 -3.22
N LEU A 234 13.42 6.87 -3.81
CA LEU A 234 12.60 5.95 -4.58
C LEU A 234 13.45 5.36 -5.71
N PRO A 235 13.52 4.03 -5.85
CA PRO A 235 14.17 3.44 -7.00
C PRO A 235 13.34 3.79 -8.24
N GLY A 236 14.01 4.04 -9.36
CA GLY A 236 13.35 4.35 -10.62
C GLY A 236 13.45 3.19 -11.60
N ARG A 237 12.52 3.14 -12.54
CA ARG A 237 12.54 2.19 -13.65
C ARG A 237 13.83 2.40 -14.42
N SER A 238 14.63 1.34 -14.51
CA SER A 238 15.93 1.38 -15.17
C SER A 238 15.79 1.38 -16.69
N ALA A 239 16.64 2.14 -17.37
CA ALA A 239 16.74 2.16 -18.82
C ALA A 239 18.20 2.32 -19.30
N SER A 240 18.43 2.01 -20.58
CA SER A 240 19.68 2.30 -21.29
C SER A 240 19.45 3.39 -22.34
N VAL A 241 20.38 4.32 -22.47
CA VAL A 241 20.33 5.33 -23.55
C VAL A 241 20.56 4.69 -24.91
N VAL A 242 19.67 4.97 -25.87
CA VAL A 242 19.71 4.41 -27.23
C VAL A 242 20.61 5.21 -28.20
N PRO A 243 20.48 6.55 -28.32
CA PRO A 243 21.27 7.30 -29.29
C PRO A 243 22.71 7.52 -28.82
N ASP A 244 23.63 7.74 -29.76
CA ASP A 244 25.05 8.01 -29.46
C ASP A 244 25.24 9.22 -28.54
N LYS A 245 24.34 10.20 -28.65
CA LYS A 245 24.31 11.39 -27.81
C LYS A 245 22.88 11.82 -27.51
N LEU A 246 22.51 11.79 -26.22
CA LEU A 246 21.24 12.28 -25.71
C LEU A 246 21.47 13.53 -24.87
N GLN A 247 20.90 14.67 -25.29
CA GLN A 247 21.06 15.93 -24.58
C GLN A 247 20.34 15.90 -23.23
N LEU A 248 21.03 16.34 -22.18
CA LEU A 248 20.55 16.33 -20.80
C LEU A 248 20.43 17.77 -20.30
N TYR A 249 19.21 18.22 -20.04
CA TYR A 249 18.89 19.58 -19.66
C TYR A 249 18.77 19.73 -18.15
N SER A 250 18.86 20.96 -17.65
CA SER A 250 18.72 21.20 -16.21
C SER A 250 17.26 21.24 -15.79
N ARG A 251 16.37 21.73 -16.67
CA ARG A 251 14.93 21.79 -16.47
C ARG A 251 14.18 21.42 -17.76
N ALA A 252 12.94 20.96 -17.61
CA ALA A 252 12.01 20.88 -18.73
C ALA A 252 11.81 22.28 -19.34
N GLY A 253 11.78 22.36 -20.68
CA GLY A 253 11.64 23.61 -21.42
C GLY A 253 12.93 24.36 -21.74
N ASP A 254 14.07 23.97 -21.15
CA ASP A 254 15.37 24.55 -21.51
C ASP A 254 15.69 24.31 -22.99
N THR A 255 16.24 25.32 -23.67
CA THR A 255 16.55 25.24 -25.12
C THR A 255 18.00 24.88 -25.40
N VAL A 256 18.90 25.05 -24.42
CA VAL A 256 20.34 24.84 -24.56
C VAL A 256 20.90 24.01 -23.41
N THR A 257 21.81 23.10 -23.74
CA THR A 257 22.61 22.36 -22.75
C THR A 257 23.95 21.95 -23.35
N ARG A 258 24.96 21.82 -22.49
CA ARG A 258 26.25 21.21 -22.82
C ARG A 258 26.37 19.77 -22.27
N ARG A 259 25.44 19.38 -21.40
CA ARG A 259 25.43 18.05 -20.76
C ARG A 259 24.73 17.07 -21.68
N TYR A 260 25.23 15.85 -21.73
CA TYR A 260 24.66 14.78 -22.52
C TYR A 260 24.96 13.43 -21.87
N LEU A 261 24.14 12.44 -22.21
CA LEU A 261 24.37 11.03 -21.97
C LEU A 261 24.81 10.37 -23.28
N ARG A 262 25.48 9.23 -23.18
CA ARG A 262 25.99 8.43 -24.30
C ARG A 262 25.20 7.14 -24.41
N LYS A 263 25.19 6.57 -25.61
CA LYS A 263 24.62 5.23 -25.85
C LYS A 263 25.12 4.22 -24.82
N GLY A 264 24.19 3.46 -24.23
CA GLY A 264 24.47 2.46 -23.22
C GLY A 264 24.58 2.99 -21.79
N ASP A 265 24.59 4.31 -21.57
CA ASP A 265 24.50 4.86 -20.21
C ASP A 265 23.22 4.36 -19.52
N ARG A 266 23.37 3.92 -18.27
CA ARG A 266 22.27 3.43 -17.44
C ARG A 266 21.66 4.58 -16.66
N VAL A 267 20.34 4.70 -16.73
CA VAL A 267 19.56 5.74 -16.07
C VAL A 267 18.35 5.17 -15.37
N GLU A 268 17.83 5.92 -14.41
CA GLU A 268 16.53 5.68 -13.77
C GLU A 268 15.55 6.79 -14.16
N LEU A 269 14.31 6.41 -14.48
CA LEU A 269 13.23 7.34 -14.79
C LEU A 269 12.61 7.92 -13.51
N LEU A 270 12.40 9.23 -13.47
CA LEU A 270 12.00 9.94 -12.24
C LEU A 270 10.61 10.58 -12.26
N ASP A 271 10.38 11.44 -13.23
CA ASP A 271 9.13 12.20 -13.37
C ASP A 271 8.96 12.58 -14.84
N GLU A 272 7.78 13.05 -15.20
CA GLU A 272 7.48 13.53 -16.55
C GLU A 272 6.74 14.86 -16.50
N ALA A 273 6.96 15.67 -17.52
CA ALA A 273 6.27 16.94 -17.69
C ALA A 273 6.28 17.35 -19.17
N GLU A 274 5.10 17.49 -19.78
CA GLU A 274 4.93 18.12 -21.10
C GLU A 274 5.86 17.57 -22.21
N GLY A 275 6.00 16.24 -22.29
CA GLY A 275 6.88 15.59 -23.27
C GLY A 275 8.36 15.62 -22.90
N TRP A 276 8.68 15.97 -21.66
CA TRP A 276 9.99 15.81 -21.06
C TRP A 276 9.99 14.69 -20.03
N LEU A 277 11.14 14.03 -19.91
CA LEU A 277 11.36 12.95 -18.96
C LEU A 277 12.56 13.31 -18.08
N GLN A 278 12.37 13.28 -16.77
CA GLN A 278 13.45 13.46 -15.82
C GLN A 278 14.16 12.13 -15.57
N LEU A 279 15.48 12.16 -15.60
CA LEU A 279 16.35 11.02 -15.43
C LEU A 279 17.35 11.25 -14.29
N ARG A 280 17.72 10.15 -13.65
CA ARG A 280 18.89 10.05 -12.77
C ARG A 280 19.92 9.16 -13.42
N TYR A 281 21.09 9.74 -13.69
CA TYR A 281 22.27 9.02 -14.16
C TYR A 281 23.23 8.80 -12.99
N HIS A 282 23.60 7.56 -12.72
CA HIS A 282 24.60 7.25 -11.69
C HIS A 282 25.99 7.39 -12.26
N ASN A 283 26.64 8.53 -12.01
CA ASN A 283 28.03 8.74 -12.41
C ASN A 283 28.97 8.12 -11.36
N PRO A 284 29.81 7.13 -11.72
CA PRO A 284 30.70 6.47 -10.76
C PRO A 284 31.72 7.40 -10.08
N ARG A 285 32.01 8.57 -10.67
CA ARG A 285 33.02 9.53 -10.19
C ARG A 285 32.43 10.74 -9.48
N HIS A 286 31.17 11.08 -9.78
CA HIS A 286 30.57 12.36 -9.35
C HIS A 286 29.23 12.18 -8.62
N GLY A 287 28.78 10.94 -8.42
CA GLY A 287 27.48 10.66 -7.80
C GLY A 287 26.30 10.81 -8.77
N PRO A 288 25.06 10.80 -8.26
CA PRO A 288 23.87 10.88 -9.10
C PRO A 288 23.76 12.25 -9.77
N VAL A 289 23.47 12.22 -11.07
CA VAL A 289 23.30 13.40 -11.91
C VAL A 289 21.86 13.44 -12.40
N LEU A 290 21.11 14.46 -11.99
CA LEU A 290 19.72 14.67 -12.41
C LEU A 290 19.66 15.55 -13.66
N GLY A 291 18.75 15.23 -14.58
CA GLY A 291 18.45 16.11 -15.69
C GLY A 291 17.24 15.66 -16.49
N TRP A 292 16.85 16.50 -17.44
CA TRP A 292 15.67 16.31 -18.27
C TRP A 292 16.06 15.99 -19.69
N VAL A 293 15.34 15.08 -20.34
CA VAL A 293 15.48 14.78 -21.76
C VAL A 293 14.17 15.10 -22.47
N LYS A 294 14.27 15.63 -23.68
CA LYS A 294 13.11 15.93 -24.52
C LYS A 294 12.71 14.68 -25.30
N LEU A 295 11.46 14.26 -25.20
CA LEU A 295 10.95 13.18 -26.02
C LEU A 295 10.64 13.70 -27.44
N PRO A 296 10.91 12.91 -28.50
CA PRO A 296 10.55 13.25 -29.88
C PRO A 296 9.07 13.57 -30.01
N PRO A 297 8.60 14.39 -30.96
CA PRO A 297 7.16 14.59 -31.19
C PRO A 297 6.49 13.29 -31.69
N ASN A 298 5.16 13.24 -31.61
CA ASN A 298 4.38 12.14 -32.19
C ASN A 298 4.64 12.10 -33.72
N GLY A 299 4.98 10.93 -34.23
CA GLY A 299 5.11 10.66 -35.67
C GLY A 299 3.76 10.51 -36.35
#